data_AF-A0A927CEU0-F1
#
_entry.id   AF-A0A927CEU0-F1
#
_cell.length_a   1.000
_cell.length_b   1.000
_cell.length_c   1.000
_cell.angle_alpha   90.00
_cell.angle_beta   90.00
_cell.angle_gamma   90.00
#
_symmetry.space_group_name_H-M   'P 1'
#
loop_
_entity.id
_entity.type
_entity.pdbx_description
1 polymer ?
#
loop_
_entity_poly.entity_id
_entity_poly.type
_entity_poly.pdbx_seq_one_letter_code
_entity_poly.pdbx_strand_id
1 'polypeptide(L)'
;MMIKKSSLRTIAVLLILVTISCGATIRNSGITPAAIGGQAEFLSDGYFYELDVRFEQIKEEHRKWHLFDRSGKMAAQAVAAQMMDDLKNDPDALRQHKNFKRYFETFDRMVRKIGRISEELHYFRNTLNAYSNAPVKLEDMITLAAEGEWRLFSAKYHKYDFGGLNGAYNVKFVSADGRFEAVYNTESGEIVTDPVNMGTYNYAPGSIHPMKYYRHYTLDKTPWTNWGNTKEMAYRDIVALESKHGTIISNQNDKTLESRIQDRKSSRSDGNR
;
A
#
# COMPACT_ATOMS: atom_id res chain seq x y z
N MET A 1 27.06 29.45 62.81
CA MET A 1 27.03 30.22 61.55
C MET A 1 28.22 29.73 60.70
N MET A 2 27.95 28.86 59.74
CA MET A 2 28.95 28.08 58.98
C MET A 2 29.39 28.81 57.70
N ILE A 3 30.67 28.62 57.38
CA ILE A 3 31.41 29.08 56.20
C ILE A 3 31.02 28.24 54.97
N LYS A 4 30.83 28.84 53.78
CA LYS A 4 31.63 28.57 52.56
C LYS A 4 31.11 29.24 51.29
N LYS A 5 32.08 29.80 50.56
CA LYS A 5 32.07 30.35 49.20
C LYS A 5 31.51 29.35 48.18
N SER A 6 30.63 29.81 47.28
CA SER A 6 30.30 29.09 46.04
C SER A 6 31.28 29.50 44.93
N SER A 7 31.90 28.48 44.32
CA SER A 7 32.86 28.59 43.22
C SER A 7 32.16 28.18 41.93
N LEU A 8 32.36 28.98 40.88
CA LEU A 8 31.98 28.69 39.49
C LEU A 8 32.42 27.27 39.08
N ARG A 9 31.56 26.58 38.32
CA ARG A 9 31.99 25.59 37.33
C ARG A 9 31.21 25.76 36.02
N THR A 10 31.93 26.32 35.07
CA THR A 10 31.70 26.35 33.63
C THR A 10 31.41 24.95 33.10
N ILE A 11 30.27 24.78 32.41
CA ILE A 11 30.00 23.59 31.60
C ILE A 11 30.57 23.86 30.20
N ALA A 12 31.67 23.20 29.87
CA ALA A 12 32.21 23.19 28.52
C ALA A 12 31.32 22.31 27.62
N VAL A 13 30.75 22.90 26.58
CA VAL A 13 30.07 22.21 25.49
C VAL A 13 31.15 21.66 24.55
N LEU A 14 31.27 20.34 24.48
CA LEU A 14 32.15 19.68 23.51
C LEU A 14 31.40 19.56 22.18
N LEU A 15 31.67 20.47 21.26
CA LEU A 15 31.23 20.40 19.86
C LEU A 15 32.17 19.45 19.11
N ILE A 16 31.72 18.23 18.83
CA ILE A 16 32.45 17.33 17.91
C ILE A 16 31.98 17.64 16.49
N LEU A 17 32.78 18.43 15.78
CA LEU A 17 32.74 18.54 14.32
C LEU A 17 33.38 17.28 13.74
N VAL A 18 32.57 16.37 13.21
CA VAL A 18 33.07 15.30 12.33
C VAL A 18 33.02 15.83 10.90
N THR A 19 34.16 16.30 10.41
CA THR A 19 34.39 16.48 8.98
C THR A 19 34.59 15.09 8.36
N ILE A 20 33.64 14.67 7.53
CA ILE A 20 33.80 13.47 6.69
C ILE A 20 34.61 13.89 5.46
N SER A 21 35.91 13.63 5.51
CA SER A 21 36.73 13.49 4.30
C SER A 21 37.49 12.17 4.40
N CYS A 22 37.07 11.17 3.64
CA CYS A 22 38.02 10.23 3.04
C CYS A 22 37.30 9.38 2.00
N GLY A 23 37.88 9.35 0.80
CA GLY A 23 37.61 8.28 -0.16
C GLY A 23 38.03 6.94 0.44
N ALA A 24 37.15 5.96 0.33
CA ALA A 24 37.46 4.58 0.64
C ALA A 24 37.44 3.78 -0.66
N THR A 25 38.64 3.39 -1.10
CA THR A 25 38.88 2.41 -2.15
C THR A 25 38.22 1.09 -1.79
N ILE A 26 37.34 0.62 -2.67
CA ILE A 26 36.62 -0.66 -2.57
C ILE A 26 37.66 -1.80 -2.51
N ARG A 27 37.69 -2.54 -1.39
CA ARG A 27 38.38 -3.83 -1.31
C ARG A 27 37.36 -4.94 -1.51
N ASN A 28 37.56 -5.62 -2.63
CA ASN A 28 36.80 -6.73 -3.16
C ASN A 28 36.99 -7.99 -2.28
N SER A 29 35.93 -8.51 -1.67
CA SER A 29 35.91 -9.86 -1.07
C SER A 29 34.99 -10.73 -1.92
N GLY A 30 35.60 -11.67 -2.63
CA GLY A 30 35.01 -12.41 -3.74
C GLY A 30 33.74 -13.19 -3.41
N ILE A 31 32.66 -12.77 -4.05
CA ILE A 31 31.69 -13.66 -4.70
C ILE A 31 31.52 -13.02 -6.09
N THR A 32 31.94 -13.71 -7.15
CA THR A 32 31.83 -13.20 -8.52
C THR A 32 30.42 -13.46 -9.07
N PRO A 33 29.64 -12.42 -9.44
CA PRO A 33 28.68 -12.56 -10.52
C PRO A 33 29.44 -12.36 -11.83
N ALA A 34 29.53 -13.40 -12.62
CA ALA A 34 29.95 -13.25 -14.01
C ALA A 34 28.91 -12.40 -14.76
N ALA A 35 29.37 -11.28 -15.33
CA ALA A 35 28.80 -10.55 -16.47
C ALA A 35 27.50 -9.73 -16.17
N ILE A 36 27.31 -8.44 -16.47
CA ILE A 36 27.95 -7.40 -17.29
C ILE A 36 27.51 -6.04 -16.70
N GLY A 37 28.30 -4.97 -16.85
CA GLY A 37 27.95 -3.60 -16.45
C GLY A 37 26.75 -3.01 -17.22
N GLY A 38 25.54 -3.39 -16.80
CA GLY A 38 24.27 -2.78 -17.15
C GLY A 38 23.27 -3.05 -16.02
N GLN A 39 22.37 -2.12 -15.74
CA GLN A 39 21.24 -2.38 -14.83
C GLN A 39 20.40 -3.53 -15.39
N ALA A 40 19.97 -4.47 -14.54
CA ALA A 40 19.07 -5.52 -14.99
C ALA A 40 17.78 -4.94 -15.57
N GLU A 41 17.27 -5.57 -16.63
CA GLU A 41 16.00 -5.20 -17.25
C GLU A 41 14.87 -5.26 -16.21
N PHE A 42 14.05 -4.21 -16.15
CA PHE A 42 12.93 -4.11 -15.21
C PHE A 42 12.04 -5.35 -15.26
N LEU A 43 11.64 -5.85 -14.08
CA LEU A 43 10.84 -7.07 -13.88
C LEU A 43 11.50 -8.40 -14.32
N SER A 44 12.75 -8.41 -14.80
CA SER A 44 13.50 -9.65 -15.03
C SER A 44 13.84 -10.37 -13.71
N ASP A 45 14.29 -11.63 -13.78
CA ASP A 45 14.79 -12.33 -12.59
C ASP A 45 16.05 -11.67 -12.03
N GLY A 46 16.89 -11.10 -12.91
CA GLY A 46 18.05 -10.29 -12.54
C GLY A 46 17.66 -9.04 -11.75
N TYR A 47 16.58 -8.37 -12.15
CA TYR A 47 16.07 -7.21 -11.43
C TYR A 47 15.72 -7.53 -9.98
N PHE A 48 14.94 -8.58 -9.74
CA PHE A 48 14.59 -8.96 -8.36
C PHE A 48 15.79 -9.43 -7.55
N TYR A 49 16.76 -10.09 -8.19
CA TYR A 49 18.02 -10.45 -7.54
C TYR A 49 18.81 -9.19 -7.13
N GLU A 50 18.92 -8.20 -8.02
CA GLU A 50 19.58 -6.92 -7.72
C GLU A 50 18.89 -6.16 -6.58
N LEU A 51 17.55 -6.19 -6.50
CA LEU A 51 16.82 -5.59 -5.37
C LEU A 51 17.19 -6.25 -4.04
N ASP A 52 17.29 -7.60 -4.01
CA ASP A 52 17.66 -8.32 -2.78
C ASP A 52 19.14 -8.09 -2.42
N VAL A 53 20.05 -8.04 -3.40
CA VAL A 53 21.47 -7.68 -3.19
C VAL A 53 21.59 -6.26 -2.63
N ARG A 54 20.88 -5.30 -3.23
CA ARG A 54 20.87 -3.90 -2.79
C ARG A 54 20.31 -3.77 -1.37
N PHE A 55 19.25 -4.52 -1.06
CA PHE A 55 18.69 -4.55 0.28
C PHE A 55 19.76 -4.95 1.32
N GLU A 56 20.48 -6.05 1.08
CA GLU A 56 21.50 -6.53 2.02
C GLU A 56 22.72 -5.60 2.08
N GLN A 57 23.16 -5.02 0.96
CA GLN A 57 24.25 -4.04 0.94
C GLN A 57 23.94 -2.82 1.83
N ILE A 58 22.80 -2.15 1.60
CA ILE A 58 22.39 -0.99 2.40
C ILE A 58 22.20 -1.39 3.86
N LYS A 59 21.65 -2.58 4.11
CA LYS A 59 21.45 -3.06 5.47
C LYS A 59 22.77 -3.25 6.21
N GLU A 60 23.78 -3.86 5.59
CA GLU A 60 25.09 -4.05 6.22
C GLU A 60 25.86 -2.72 6.37
N GLU A 61 25.83 -1.84 5.37
CA GLU A 61 26.47 -0.51 5.42
C GLU A 61 25.95 0.36 6.57
N HIS A 62 24.66 0.25 6.87
CA HIS A 62 24.00 1.03 7.91
C HIS A 62 23.81 0.26 9.22
N ARG A 63 24.40 -0.94 9.34
CA ARG A 63 24.24 -1.77 10.53
C ARG A 63 24.85 -1.09 11.74
N LYS A 64 24.03 -0.86 12.76
CA LYS A 64 24.46 -0.32 14.07
C LYS A 64 24.29 -1.38 15.15
N TRP A 65 24.75 -1.06 16.37
CA TRP A 65 24.50 -1.88 17.55
C TRP A 65 23.00 -2.18 17.72
N HIS A 66 22.68 -3.42 18.06
CA HIS A 66 21.35 -4.04 17.88
C HIS A 66 20.16 -3.28 18.51
N LEU A 67 20.40 -2.46 19.54
CA LEU A 67 19.37 -1.69 20.25
C LEU A 67 18.78 -0.52 19.43
N PHE A 68 19.46 -0.06 18.38
CA PHE A 68 19.00 1.06 17.53
C PHE A 68 19.08 0.76 16.04
N ASP A 69 19.14 -0.52 15.67
CA ASP A 69 19.34 -0.90 14.28
C ASP A 69 18.10 -0.60 13.42
N ARG A 70 18.23 0.43 12.58
CA ARG A 70 17.23 0.87 11.60
C ARG A 70 17.65 0.52 10.17
N SER A 71 18.77 -0.17 9.99
CA SER A 71 19.35 -0.48 8.68
C SER A 71 18.37 -1.19 7.75
N GLY A 72 17.64 -2.19 8.26
CA GLY A 72 16.63 -2.91 7.47
C GLY A 72 15.45 -2.04 7.03
N LYS A 73 15.10 -0.99 7.79
CA LYS A 73 14.08 -0.01 7.37
C LYS A 73 14.61 0.89 6.27
N MET A 74 15.85 1.37 6.41
CA MET A 74 16.50 2.20 5.40
C MET A 74 16.68 1.45 4.08
N ALA A 75 17.14 0.19 4.14
CA ALA A 75 17.23 -0.69 2.99
C ALA A 75 15.87 -0.91 2.32
N ALA A 76 14.82 -1.20 3.11
CA ALA A 76 13.46 -1.35 2.57
C ALA A 76 12.93 -0.06 1.92
N GLN A 77 13.23 1.11 2.50
CA GLN A 77 12.85 2.40 1.92
C GLN A 77 13.54 2.64 0.58
N ALA A 78 14.85 2.38 0.49
CA ALA A 78 15.61 2.55 -0.75
C ALA A 78 15.12 1.61 -1.85
N VAL A 79 14.87 0.34 -1.52
CA VAL A 79 14.33 -0.64 -2.49
C VAL A 79 12.92 -0.28 -2.92
N ALA A 80 12.03 0.12 -2.00
CA ALA A 80 10.68 0.54 -2.36
C ALA A 80 10.70 1.80 -3.24
N ALA A 81 11.54 2.79 -2.94
CA ALA A 81 11.71 3.98 -3.77
C ALA A 81 12.19 3.62 -5.18
N GLN A 82 13.18 2.73 -5.30
CA GLN A 82 13.63 2.24 -6.61
C GLN A 82 12.48 1.58 -7.38
N MET A 83 11.74 0.64 -6.77
CA MET A 83 10.60 -0.01 -7.43
C MET A 83 9.52 1.00 -7.86
N MET A 84 9.25 2.02 -7.04
CA MET A 84 8.32 3.10 -7.40
C MET A 84 8.78 3.86 -8.64
N ASP A 85 10.06 4.23 -8.70
CA ASP A 85 10.62 5.00 -9.80
C ASP A 85 10.70 4.17 -11.08
N ASP A 86 11.08 2.90 -10.98
CA ASP A 86 11.10 1.98 -12.13
C ASP A 86 9.70 1.83 -12.74
N LEU A 87 8.66 1.63 -11.91
CA LEU A 87 7.28 1.54 -12.39
C LEU A 87 6.75 2.87 -12.94
N LYS A 88 7.16 4.01 -12.39
CA LYS A 88 6.79 5.33 -12.94
C LYS A 88 7.43 5.57 -14.31
N ASN A 89 8.65 5.06 -14.53
CA ASN A 89 9.38 5.21 -15.78
C ASN A 89 8.87 4.28 -16.88
N ASP A 90 8.37 3.10 -16.51
CA ASP A 90 7.75 2.15 -17.44
C ASP A 90 6.44 1.56 -16.87
N PRO A 91 5.34 2.34 -16.92
CA PRO A 91 4.07 1.93 -16.33
C PRO A 91 3.41 0.76 -17.08
N ASP A 92 3.67 0.59 -18.38
CA ASP A 92 3.02 -0.48 -19.14
C ASP A 92 3.74 -1.83 -19.00
N ALA A 93 5.02 -1.84 -18.61
CA ALA A 93 5.80 -3.07 -18.43
C ALA A 93 5.18 -4.09 -17.47
N LEU A 94 4.41 -3.64 -16.46
CA LEU A 94 3.80 -4.56 -15.51
C LEU A 94 2.57 -5.28 -16.08
N ARG A 95 1.88 -4.69 -17.08
CA ARG A 95 0.65 -5.26 -17.63
C ARG A 95 0.92 -6.62 -18.28
N GLN A 96 0.20 -7.65 -17.83
CA GLN A 96 0.32 -9.03 -18.33
C GLN A 96 1.73 -9.65 -18.19
N HIS A 97 2.63 -9.03 -17.43
CA HIS A 97 3.98 -9.54 -17.25
C HIS A 97 4.00 -10.79 -16.36
N LYS A 98 4.84 -11.79 -16.70
CA LYS A 98 4.95 -13.05 -15.93
C LYS A 98 5.30 -12.83 -14.44
N ASN A 99 6.01 -11.74 -14.14
CA ASN A 99 6.41 -11.36 -12.78
C ASN A 99 5.47 -10.34 -12.12
N PHE A 100 4.26 -10.12 -12.65
CA PHE A 100 3.24 -9.24 -12.07
C PHE A 100 3.07 -9.47 -10.57
N LYS A 101 2.76 -10.70 -10.17
CA LYS A 101 2.56 -11.08 -8.77
C LYS A 101 3.81 -10.88 -7.91
N ARG A 102 5.00 -11.20 -8.45
CA ARG A 102 6.29 -11.06 -7.77
C ARG A 102 6.62 -9.60 -7.46
N TYR A 103 6.24 -8.68 -8.34
CA TYR A 103 6.39 -7.24 -8.12
C TYR A 103 5.59 -6.80 -6.88
N PHE A 104 4.28 -7.03 -6.84
CA PHE A 104 3.43 -6.64 -5.69
C PHE A 104 3.87 -7.33 -4.40
N GLU A 105 4.18 -8.63 -4.43
CA GLU A 105 4.67 -9.36 -3.25
C GLU A 105 5.98 -8.79 -2.70
N THR A 106 6.89 -8.38 -3.60
CA THR A 106 8.16 -7.75 -3.22
C THR A 106 7.94 -6.34 -2.69
N PHE A 107 7.11 -5.54 -3.36
CA PHE A 107 6.77 -4.20 -2.93
C PHE A 107 6.13 -4.19 -1.55
N ASP A 108 5.09 -4.99 -1.34
CA ASP A 108 4.41 -5.10 -0.05
C ASP A 108 5.37 -5.58 1.05
N ARG A 109 6.30 -6.48 0.72
CA ARG A 109 7.33 -6.97 1.66
C ARG A 109 8.22 -5.81 2.11
N MET A 110 8.64 -4.94 1.20
CA MET A 110 9.43 -3.76 1.54
C MET A 110 8.62 -2.77 2.38
N VAL A 111 7.40 -2.41 1.95
CA VAL A 111 6.53 -1.49 2.70
C VAL A 111 6.28 -1.97 4.13
N ARG A 112 6.02 -3.27 4.33
CA ARG A 112 5.86 -3.86 5.68
C ARG A 112 7.12 -3.78 6.53
N LYS A 113 8.32 -3.83 5.92
CA LYS A 113 9.60 -3.65 6.65
C LYS A 113 9.82 -2.19 7.06
N ILE A 114 9.41 -1.22 6.24
CA ILE A 114 9.48 0.22 6.56
C ILE A 114 8.67 0.52 7.84
N GLY A 115 7.43 0.02 7.88
CA GLY A 115 6.55 0.09 9.05
C GLY A 115 5.91 1.45 9.32
N ARG A 116 6.33 2.52 8.64
CA ARG A 116 5.67 3.83 8.65
C ARG A 116 5.54 4.33 7.21
N ILE A 117 4.32 4.65 6.81
CA ILE A 117 4.02 5.11 5.46
C ILE A 117 4.30 6.60 5.36
N SER A 118 5.07 7.00 4.35
CA SER A 118 5.21 8.40 3.93
C SER A 118 4.00 8.80 3.08
N GLU A 119 3.77 10.10 2.93
CA GLU A 119 2.71 10.61 2.05
C GLU A 119 2.88 10.13 0.60
N GLU A 120 4.13 10.06 0.11
CA GLU A 120 4.41 9.55 -1.23
C GLU A 120 4.01 8.08 -1.38
N LEU A 121 4.40 7.21 -0.43
CA LEU A 121 3.97 5.81 -0.41
C LEU A 121 2.46 5.69 -0.27
N HIS A 122 1.82 6.56 0.49
CA HIS A 122 0.36 6.55 0.63
C HIS A 122 -0.33 6.79 -0.71
N TYR A 123 0.03 7.85 -1.43
CA TYR A 123 -0.62 8.14 -2.72
C TYR A 123 -0.17 7.19 -3.84
N PHE A 124 1.01 6.58 -3.74
CA PHE A 124 1.44 5.55 -4.70
C PHE A 124 0.51 4.33 -4.72
N ARG A 125 -0.29 4.12 -3.66
CA ARG A 125 -1.36 3.10 -3.64
C ARG A 125 -2.34 3.29 -4.80
N ASN A 126 -2.61 4.51 -5.23
CA ASN A 126 -3.51 4.77 -6.36
C ASN A 126 -2.88 4.33 -7.68
N THR A 127 -1.57 4.54 -7.85
CA THR A 127 -0.81 4.00 -8.99
C THR A 127 -0.87 2.48 -9.01
N LEU A 128 -0.65 1.82 -7.86
CA LEU A 128 -0.76 0.37 -7.76
C LEU A 128 -2.18 -0.13 -8.04
N ASN A 129 -3.22 0.57 -7.57
CA ASN A 129 -4.61 0.15 -7.77
C ASN A 129 -5.07 0.21 -9.24
N ALA A 130 -4.40 1.00 -10.08
CA ALA A 130 -4.66 1.06 -11.52
C ALA A 130 -4.38 -0.27 -12.26
N TYR A 131 -3.63 -1.19 -11.63
CA TYR A 131 -3.35 -2.53 -12.15
C TYR A 131 -4.33 -3.60 -11.64
N SER A 132 -5.39 -3.19 -10.94
CA SER A 132 -6.37 -4.12 -10.37
C SER A 132 -7.10 -4.98 -11.40
N ASN A 133 -7.18 -4.52 -12.66
CA ASN A 133 -8.06 -5.08 -13.68
C ASN A 133 -9.53 -5.16 -13.21
N ALA A 134 -9.94 -4.31 -12.27
CA ALA A 134 -11.35 -4.16 -11.93
C ALA A 134 -12.12 -3.69 -13.18
N PRO A 135 -13.22 -4.34 -13.56
CA PRO A 135 -14.01 -3.93 -14.71
C PRO A 135 -14.66 -2.56 -14.45
N VAL A 136 -15.09 -1.88 -15.51
CA VAL A 136 -15.78 -0.59 -15.36
C VAL A 136 -17.22 -0.80 -14.88
N LYS A 137 -17.85 -1.91 -15.28
CA LYS A 137 -19.25 -2.22 -15.00
C LYS A 137 -19.41 -3.13 -13.78
N LEU A 138 -20.42 -2.84 -12.98
CA LEU A 138 -20.77 -3.64 -11.80
C LEU A 138 -21.16 -5.09 -12.15
N GLU A 139 -21.83 -5.33 -13.28
CA GLU A 139 -22.23 -6.69 -13.68
C GLU A 139 -21.04 -7.64 -13.90
N ASP A 140 -19.96 -7.10 -14.47
CA ASP A 140 -18.73 -7.87 -14.68
C ASP A 140 -18.07 -8.15 -13.33
N MET A 141 -18.04 -7.18 -12.42
CA MET A 141 -17.56 -7.37 -11.05
C MET A 141 -18.37 -8.41 -10.28
N ILE A 142 -19.70 -8.43 -10.42
CA ILE A 142 -20.57 -9.48 -9.83
C ILE A 142 -20.17 -10.86 -10.35
N THR A 143 -19.85 -10.96 -11.65
CA THR A 143 -19.40 -12.22 -12.26
C THR A 143 -18.07 -12.67 -11.65
N LEU A 144 -17.09 -11.78 -11.58
CA LEU A 144 -15.78 -12.06 -10.95
C LEU A 144 -15.91 -12.41 -9.46
N ALA A 145 -16.85 -11.77 -8.75
CA ALA A 145 -17.12 -12.06 -7.36
C ALA A 145 -17.76 -13.45 -7.17
N ALA A 146 -18.66 -13.85 -8.06
CA ALA A 146 -19.24 -15.19 -8.06
C ALA A 146 -18.20 -16.28 -8.39
N GLU A 147 -17.19 -15.95 -9.19
CA GLU A 147 -16.03 -16.79 -9.49
C GLU A 147 -15.00 -16.86 -8.35
N GLY A 148 -15.11 -15.99 -7.35
CA GLY A 148 -14.22 -15.94 -6.19
C GLY A 148 -12.95 -15.12 -6.38
N GLU A 149 -12.81 -14.44 -7.53
CA GLU A 149 -11.69 -13.53 -7.84
C GLU A 149 -11.79 -12.22 -7.07
N TRP A 150 -13.02 -11.83 -6.71
CA TRP A 150 -13.31 -10.64 -5.91
C TRP A 150 -14.31 -10.97 -4.79
N ARG A 151 -14.35 -10.12 -3.77
CA ARG A 151 -15.21 -10.30 -2.60
C ARG A 151 -15.90 -9.00 -2.26
N LEU A 152 -17.22 -9.04 -2.12
CA LEU A 152 -17.99 -7.94 -1.55
C LEU A 152 -17.57 -7.72 -0.09
N PHE A 153 -17.38 -6.46 0.31
CA PHE A 153 -16.94 -6.08 1.64
C PHE A 153 -17.70 -4.86 2.17
N SER A 154 -17.78 -4.73 3.50
CA SER A 154 -18.43 -3.58 4.12
C SER A 154 -17.66 -2.28 3.79
N ALA A 155 -18.36 -1.34 3.16
CA ALA A 155 -17.77 -0.12 2.64
C ALA A 155 -17.90 1.08 3.59
N LYS A 156 -17.60 0.93 4.90
CA LYS A 156 -17.79 2.02 5.90
C LYS A 156 -17.24 3.37 5.43
N TYR A 157 -16.05 3.38 4.83
CA TYR A 157 -15.32 4.59 4.43
C TYR A 157 -15.55 5.01 2.96
N HIS A 158 -16.48 4.38 2.24
CA HIS A 158 -16.77 4.67 0.82
C HIS A 158 -18.26 4.97 0.56
N LYS A 159 -18.99 5.33 1.61
CA LYS A 159 -20.44 5.58 1.58
C LYS A 159 -20.75 7.03 1.96
N TYR A 160 -20.02 7.98 1.39
CA TYR A 160 -20.28 9.41 1.57
C TYR A 160 -21.01 10.00 0.37
N ASP A 161 -21.96 10.91 0.62
CA ASP A 161 -22.58 11.69 -0.44
C ASP A 161 -21.55 12.65 -1.03
N PHE A 162 -21.35 12.58 -2.35
CA PHE A 162 -20.38 13.41 -3.05
C PHE A 162 -20.75 13.60 -4.52
N GLY A 163 -20.58 14.81 -5.05
CA GLY A 163 -20.83 15.09 -6.47
C GLY A 163 -22.25 14.80 -6.96
N GLY A 164 -23.24 14.84 -6.06
CA GLY A 164 -24.64 14.49 -6.36
C GLY A 164 -24.95 12.99 -6.32
N LEU A 165 -23.96 12.13 -6.06
CA LEU A 165 -24.18 10.70 -5.85
C LEU A 165 -24.54 10.42 -4.39
N ASN A 166 -25.55 9.58 -4.20
CA ASN A 166 -25.93 9.07 -2.88
C ASN A 166 -25.01 7.92 -2.48
N GLY A 167 -24.23 8.13 -1.42
CA GLY A 167 -23.24 7.16 -0.92
C GLY A 167 -23.86 5.86 -0.42
N ALA A 168 -25.19 5.80 -0.18
CA ALA A 168 -25.87 4.58 0.25
C ALA A 168 -25.73 3.44 -0.78
N TYR A 169 -25.64 3.80 -2.07
CA TYR A 169 -25.55 2.85 -3.18
C TYR A 169 -24.13 2.40 -3.49
N ASN A 170 -23.12 2.98 -2.82
CA ASN A 170 -21.75 2.56 -3.01
C ASN A 170 -21.48 1.21 -2.33
N VAL A 171 -20.85 0.30 -3.06
CA VAL A 171 -20.46 -1.04 -2.64
C VAL A 171 -18.99 -1.27 -2.92
N LYS A 172 -18.29 -1.92 -1.99
CA LYS A 172 -16.85 -2.15 -2.10
C LYS A 172 -16.57 -3.61 -2.39
N PHE A 173 -15.71 -3.85 -3.36
CA PHE A 173 -15.10 -5.13 -3.65
C PHE A 173 -13.61 -5.10 -3.34
N VAL A 174 -13.09 -6.24 -2.90
CA VAL A 174 -11.66 -6.45 -2.70
C VAL A 174 -11.23 -7.71 -3.46
N SER A 175 -10.08 -7.68 -4.12
CA SER A 175 -9.54 -8.86 -4.83
C SER A 175 -9.34 -10.04 -3.88
N ALA A 176 -9.31 -11.25 -4.41
CA ALA A 176 -9.19 -12.49 -3.62
C ALA A 176 -7.95 -12.51 -2.71
N ASP A 177 -6.85 -11.87 -3.14
CA ASP A 177 -5.62 -11.72 -2.38
C ASP A 177 -5.63 -10.51 -1.42
N GLY A 178 -6.68 -9.69 -1.45
CA GLY A 178 -6.93 -8.57 -0.56
C GLY A 178 -6.24 -7.26 -0.94
N ARG A 179 -5.52 -7.22 -2.07
CA ARG A 179 -4.69 -6.08 -2.47
C ARG A 179 -5.46 -4.96 -3.12
N PHE A 180 -6.30 -5.29 -4.09
CA PHE A 180 -6.97 -4.29 -4.90
C PHE A 180 -8.37 -4.03 -4.37
N GLU A 181 -8.79 -2.78 -4.42
CA GLU A 181 -10.15 -2.39 -4.07
C GLU A 181 -10.81 -1.69 -5.24
N ALA A 182 -12.09 -2.00 -5.44
CA ALA A 182 -12.93 -1.32 -6.41
C ALA A 182 -14.24 -0.96 -5.72
N VAL A 183 -14.73 0.25 -5.95
CA VAL A 183 -16.02 0.71 -5.42
C VAL A 183 -16.93 0.95 -6.61
N TYR A 184 -18.17 0.50 -6.52
CA TYR A 184 -19.18 0.71 -7.54
C TYR A 184 -20.38 1.37 -6.93
N ASN A 185 -21.10 2.15 -7.72
CA ASN A 185 -22.39 2.70 -7.33
C ASN A 185 -23.49 1.87 -8.00
N THR A 186 -24.36 1.25 -7.20
CA THR A 186 -25.36 0.30 -7.70
C THR A 186 -26.51 0.95 -8.48
N GLU A 187 -26.77 2.24 -8.30
CA GLU A 187 -27.75 2.98 -9.13
C GLU A 187 -27.22 3.23 -10.55
N SER A 188 -25.97 3.68 -10.65
CA SER A 188 -25.35 3.92 -11.97
C SER A 188 -24.85 2.63 -12.65
N GLY A 189 -24.48 1.62 -11.87
CA GLY A 189 -23.82 0.40 -12.36
C GLY A 189 -22.35 0.60 -12.74
N GLU A 190 -21.76 1.75 -12.41
CA GLU A 190 -20.38 2.12 -12.76
C GLU A 190 -19.43 2.09 -11.57
N ILE A 191 -18.14 1.95 -11.87
CA ILE A 191 -17.06 2.14 -10.90
C ILE A 191 -16.99 3.60 -10.42
N VAL A 192 -16.77 3.77 -9.12
CA VAL A 192 -16.64 5.06 -8.44
C VAL A 192 -15.18 5.51 -8.46
N THR A 193 -14.93 6.65 -9.09
CA THR A 193 -13.59 7.24 -9.26
C THR A 193 -13.43 8.58 -8.55
N ASP A 194 -14.42 9.00 -7.78
CA ASP A 194 -14.36 10.26 -7.05
C ASP A 194 -13.33 10.20 -5.90
N PRO A 195 -12.71 11.33 -5.52
CA PRO A 195 -11.64 11.35 -4.52
C PRO A 195 -12.09 10.95 -3.10
N VAL A 196 -13.39 10.88 -2.83
CA VAL A 196 -13.97 10.54 -1.52
C VAL A 196 -14.14 9.04 -1.35
N ASN A 197 -14.68 8.39 -2.38
CA ASN A 197 -15.20 7.04 -2.28
C ASN A 197 -14.43 6.03 -3.15
N MET A 198 -13.46 6.45 -3.97
CA MET A 198 -12.70 5.52 -4.83
C MET A 198 -12.04 4.37 -4.04
N GLY A 199 -11.88 3.22 -4.72
CA GLY A 199 -11.08 2.11 -4.23
C GLY A 199 -9.58 2.41 -4.28
N THR A 200 -8.80 1.80 -3.37
CA THR A 200 -7.34 1.98 -3.28
C THR A 200 -6.63 0.63 -3.16
N TYR A 201 -5.30 0.61 -3.26
CA TYR A 201 -4.50 -0.60 -3.04
C TYR A 201 -4.23 -0.83 -1.55
N ASN A 202 -4.17 -2.06 -1.04
CA ASN A 202 -3.81 -2.39 0.35
C ASN A 202 -2.41 -2.99 0.42
N TYR A 203 -1.49 -2.35 1.15
CA TYR A 203 -0.16 -2.90 1.45
C TYR A 203 -0.23 -4.08 2.42
N ALA A 204 -1.25 -4.11 3.27
CA ALA A 204 -1.53 -5.21 4.16
C ALA A 204 -3.01 -5.59 4.07
N PRO A 205 -3.35 -6.68 3.37
CA PRO A 205 -4.72 -7.19 3.32
C PRO A 205 -5.37 -7.31 4.70
N GLY A 206 -6.62 -6.84 4.78
CA GLY A 206 -7.43 -6.93 5.99
C GLY A 206 -7.62 -8.37 6.46
N SER A 207 -7.66 -8.59 7.77
CA SER A 207 -7.86 -9.92 8.36
C SER A 207 -8.36 -9.81 9.79
N ILE A 208 -9.09 -10.83 10.26
CA ILE A 208 -9.48 -11.00 11.67
C ILE A 208 -8.28 -11.37 12.57
N HIS A 209 -7.18 -11.87 11.98
CA HIS A 209 -6.01 -12.25 12.76
C HIS A 209 -5.36 -10.99 13.36
N PRO A 210 -5.17 -10.89 14.69
CA PRO A 210 -4.79 -9.64 15.36
C PRO A 210 -3.54 -8.95 14.77
N MET A 211 -2.49 -9.72 14.47
CA MET A 211 -1.26 -9.16 13.88
C MET A 211 -1.46 -8.64 12.46
N LYS A 212 -2.31 -9.29 11.66
CA LYS A 212 -2.61 -8.85 10.28
C LYS A 212 -3.53 -7.64 10.30
N TYR A 213 -4.53 -7.64 11.20
CA TYR A 213 -5.37 -6.48 11.48
C TYR A 213 -4.53 -5.26 11.87
N TYR A 214 -3.58 -5.41 12.80
CA TYR A 214 -2.70 -4.33 13.23
C TYR A 214 -1.88 -3.77 12.05
N ARG A 215 -1.34 -4.63 11.19
CA ARG A 215 -0.60 -4.18 9.99
C ARG A 215 -1.49 -3.42 9.00
N HIS A 216 -2.69 -3.91 8.73
CA HIS A 216 -3.65 -3.20 7.88
C HIS A 216 -4.02 -1.83 8.48
N TYR A 217 -4.23 -1.78 9.79
CA TYR A 217 -4.52 -0.54 10.49
C TYR A 217 -3.38 0.49 10.37
N THR A 218 -2.13 0.06 10.57
CA THR A 218 -0.98 0.98 10.57
C THR A 218 -0.52 1.36 9.17
N LEU A 219 -0.64 0.47 8.19
CA LEU A 219 -0.13 0.69 6.83
C LEU A 219 -1.17 1.21 5.84
N ASP A 220 -2.46 0.96 6.07
CA ASP A 220 -3.51 1.36 5.11
C ASP A 220 -4.47 2.38 5.72
N LYS A 221 -5.00 2.10 6.93
CA LYS A 221 -6.03 2.96 7.55
C LYS A 221 -5.47 4.24 8.17
N THR A 222 -4.37 4.15 8.93
CA THR A 222 -3.77 5.33 9.58
C THR A 222 -3.29 6.37 8.56
N PRO A 223 -2.60 5.99 7.46
CA PRO A 223 -2.27 6.92 6.38
C PRO A 223 -3.50 7.58 5.76
N TRP A 224 -4.55 6.81 5.51
CA TRP A 224 -5.81 7.36 5.00
C TRP A 224 -6.43 8.38 5.96
N THR A 225 -6.45 8.12 7.28
CA THR A 225 -6.89 9.11 8.29
C THR A 225 -6.03 10.38 8.29
N ASN A 226 -4.77 10.31 7.89
CA ASN A 226 -3.90 11.50 7.82
C ASN A 226 -4.16 12.33 6.55
N TRP A 227 -4.48 11.69 5.43
CA TRP A 227 -4.36 12.30 4.10
C TRP A 227 -5.61 12.21 3.20
N GLY A 228 -6.54 11.27 3.41
CA GLY A 228 -7.63 10.98 2.47
C GLY A 228 -7.19 10.01 1.36
N ASN A 229 -7.97 9.87 0.28
CA ASN A 229 -7.58 9.01 -0.85
C ASN A 229 -6.66 9.72 -1.85
N THR A 230 -6.85 11.02 -2.06
CA THR A 230 -6.09 11.84 -3.02
C THR A 230 -5.66 13.15 -2.38
N LYS A 231 -4.70 13.84 -3.02
CA LYS A 231 -4.28 15.19 -2.59
C LYS A 231 -5.37 16.25 -2.76
N GLU A 232 -6.41 15.95 -3.54
CA GLU A 232 -7.51 16.87 -3.81
C GLU A 232 -8.48 16.95 -2.63
N MET A 233 -8.57 15.89 -1.82
CA MET A 233 -9.46 15.87 -0.67
C MET A 233 -8.82 15.28 0.58
N ALA A 234 -8.63 16.14 1.59
CA ALA A 234 -8.13 15.71 2.88
C ALA A 234 -9.16 14.90 3.66
N TYR A 235 -8.68 14.00 4.52
CA TYR A 235 -9.53 13.19 5.40
C TYR A 235 -10.57 14.00 6.17
N ARG A 236 -10.18 15.15 6.73
CA ARG A 236 -11.09 16.01 7.51
C ARG A 236 -12.29 16.50 6.70
N ASP A 237 -12.10 16.73 5.40
CA ASP A 237 -13.13 17.23 4.51
C ASP A 237 -14.04 16.06 4.09
N ILE A 238 -13.47 14.87 3.87
CA ILE A 238 -14.22 13.63 3.63
C ILE A 238 -15.17 13.34 4.79
N VAL A 239 -14.69 13.36 6.04
CA VAL A 239 -15.53 13.00 7.19
C VAL A 239 -16.53 14.08 7.60
N ALA A 240 -16.45 15.27 7.02
CA ALA A 240 -17.46 16.30 7.16
C ALA A 240 -18.66 16.08 6.22
N LEU A 241 -18.53 15.22 5.20
CA LEU A 241 -19.62 14.84 4.32
C LEU A 241 -20.63 13.92 5.02
N GLU A 242 -21.86 13.90 4.51
CA GLU A 242 -22.89 13.01 5.01
C GLU A 242 -22.55 11.56 4.68
N SER A 243 -22.31 10.75 5.72
CA SER A 243 -22.12 9.30 5.55
C SER A 243 -23.46 8.59 5.57
N LYS A 244 -23.70 7.75 4.56
CA LYS A 244 -24.86 6.86 4.45
C LYS A 244 -24.60 5.46 4.99
N HIS A 245 -23.41 5.22 5.55
CA HIS A 245 -23.09 3.93 6.15
C HIS A 245 -24.09 3.59 7.27
N GLY A 246 -24.63 2.36 7.24
CA GLY A 246 -25.56 1.87 8.25
C GLY A 246 -27.01 2.36 8.09
N THR A 247 -27.30 3.21 7.11
CA THR A 247 -28.68 3.58 6.75
C THR A 247 -29.45 2.35 6.24
N ILE A 248 -30.78 2.41 6.32
CA ILE A 248 -31.66 1.33 5.81
C ILE A 248 -31.37 1.06 4.33
N ILE A 249 -31.27 2.12 3.52
CA ILE A 249 -30.97 2.04 2.08
C ILE A 249 -29.63 1.36 1.85
N SER A 250 -28.57 1.78 2.54
CA SER A 250 -27.24 1.16 2.42
C SER A 250 -27.26 -0.32 2.78
N ASN A 251 -27.92 -0.69 3.88
CA ASN A 251 -27.96 -2.07 4.35
C ASN A 251 -28.78 -2.96 3.41
N GLN A 252 -29.87 -2.44 2.85
CA GLN A 252 -30.66 -3.14 1.84
C GLN A 252 -29.85 -3.32 0.55
N ASN A 253 -29.17 -2.28 0.09
CA ASN A 253 -28.32 -2.34 -1.10
C ASN A 253 -27.23 -3.41 -1.00
N ASP A 254 -26.50 -3.45 0.12
CA ASP A 254 -25.46 -4.45 0.37
C ASP A 254 -26.05 -5.88 0.34
N LYS A 255 -27.21 -6.11 0.99
CA LYS A 255 -27.90 -7.41 1.00
C LYS A 255 -28.39 -7.84 -0.38
N THR A 256 -29.00 -6.93 -1.12
CA THR A 256 -29.49 -7.21 -2.48
C THR A 256 -28.33 -7.63 -3.38
N LEU A 257 -27.19 -6.95 -3.30
CA LEU A 257 -26.02 -7.31 -4.09
C LEU A 257 -25.41 -8.65 -3.68
N GLU A 258 -25.36 -8.94 -2.38
CA GLU A 258 -24.91 -10.24 -1.86
C GLU A 258 -25.79 -11.38 -2.41
N SER A 259 -27.12 -11.23 -2.39
CA SER A 259 -28.04 -12.20 -3.00
C SER A 259 -27.78 -12.39 -4.50
N ARG A 260 -27.57 -11.30 -5.25
CA ARG A 260 -27.29 -11.38 -6.70
C ARG A 260 -26.00 -12.15 -7.01
N ILE A 261 -24.94 -11.96 -6.21
CA ILE A 261 -23.68 -12.70 -6.36
C ILE A 261 -23.92 -14.19 -6.05
N GLN A 262 -24.68 -14.50 -5.00
CA GLN A 262 -24.98 -15.89 -4.63
C GLN A 262 -25.84 -16.60 -5.68
N ASP A 263 -26.85 -15.93 -6.24
CA ASP A 263 -27.67 -16.47 -7.32
C ASP A 263 -26.83 -16.76 -8.57
N ARG A 264 -25.92 -15.83 -8.93
CA ARG A 264 -24.98 -16.02 -10.04
C ARG A 264 -24.08 -17.23 -9.81
N LYS A 265 -23.59 -17.42 -8.58
CA LYS A 265 -22.78 -18.59 -8.20
C LYS A 265 -23.56 -19.90 -8.34
N SER A 266 -24.81 -19.95 -7.88
CA SER A 266 -25.68 -21.14 -7.97
C SER A 266 -26.04 -21.50 -9.41
N SER A 267 -26.39 -20.51 -10.25
CA SER A 267 -26.74 -20.75 -11.65
C SER A 267 -25.61 -21.40 -12.47
N ARG A 268 -24.35 -21.16 -12.09
CA ARG A 268 -23.17 -21.74 -12.74
C ARG A 268 -22.86 -23.15 -12.28
N SER A 269 -23.17 -23.50 -11.03
CA SER A 269 -22.98 -24.88 -10.55
C SER A 269 -23.92 -25.89 -11.20
N ASP A 270 -25.10 -25.43 -11.64
CA ASP A 270 -26.10 -26.29 -12.28
C ASP A 270 -25.86 -26.48 -13.79
N GLY A 271 -25.14 -25.56 -14.45
CA GLY A 271 -24.79 -25.65 -15.88
C GLY A 271 -23.56 -26.50 -16.21
N ASN A 272 -22.85 -27.00 -15.19
CA ASN A 272 -21.65 -27.86 -15.32
C ASN A 272 -21.93 -29.33 -14.94
N ARG A 273 -23.20 -29.74 -14.87
CA ARG A 273 -23.63 -31.13 -14.65
C ARG A 273 -24.13 -31.80 -15.93
#